data_AF-A0A847A989-F1
#
_entry.id   AF-A0A847A989-F1
#
_cell.length_a   1.000
_cell.length_b   1.000
_cell.length_c   1.000
_cell.angle_alpha   90.00
_cell.angle_beta   90.00
_cell.angle_gamma   90.00
#
_symmetry.space_group_name_H-M   'P 1'
#
loop_
_entity.id
_entity.type
_entity.pdbx_description
1 polymer ?
#
loop_
_entity_poly.entity_id
_entity_poly.type
_entity_poly.pdbx_seq_one_letter_code
_entity_poly.pdbx_strand_id
1 'polypeptide(L)'
;MKYQVIDVADISSSAPRTDFAPSLIDKLADSILQNDGLIQPLVLRTAGQGKYEVASRHLEYWAAVRAREKDPRRGEMINAFVFEPSAERAVIGQLDLVNPLPYPPPVKQGHFLEGGEIHKLKSAMAESVRLALRDELTKLLPAIDARLAKMEGAFQEKLSAMERILSEPERPKPKPALPQEPFTKAQLNRTTVKVLRQIIKEKGIPAAGLRLKAEFIDAILNFCR
;
A
#
# COMPACT_ATOMS: atom_id res chain seq x y z
N MET A 1 6.55 18.98 33.06
CA MET A 1 5.11 19.12 33.35
C MET A 1 4.90 18.96 34.84
N LYS A 2 4.02 19.75 35.47
CA LYS A 2 3.73 19.70 36.91
C LYS A 2 2.23 19.73 37.15
N TYR A 3 1.74 18.93 38.10
CA TYR A 3 0.36 19.02 38.59
C TYR A 3 0.22 20.23 39.51
N GLN A 4 -0.80 21.06 39.28
CA GLN A 4 -1.11 22.27 40.04
C GLN A 4 -2.62 22.50 40.06
N VAL A 5 -3.09 23.28 41.03
CA VAL A 5 -4.45 23.83 41.02
C VAL A 5 -4.34 25.29 40.60
N ILE A 6 -5.09 25.69 39.59
CA ILE A 6 -4.95 26.99 38.92
C ILE A 6 -6.28 27.74 38.98
N ASP A 7 -6.23 29.06 39.18
CA ASP A 7 -7.42 29.92 39.12
C ASP A 7 -7.99 29.89 37.71
N VAL A 8 -9.28 29.58 37.59
CA VAL A 8 -9.97 29.54 36.29
C VAL A 8 -9.90 30.90 35.59
N ALA A 9 -9.82 32.02 36.33
CA ALA A 9 -9.66 33.37 35.79
C ALA A 9 -8.30 33.64 35.14
N ASP A 10 -7.29 32.82 35.43
CA ASP A 10 -5.95 32.93 34.85
C ASP A 10 -5.74 32.08 33.60
N ILE A 11 -6.77 31.32 33.20
CA ILE A 11 -6.74 30.40 32.06
C ILE A 11 -7.47 31.02 30.87
N SER A 12 -6.90 30.90 29.67
CA SER A 12 -7.54 31.24 28.40
C SER A 12 -7.66 30.01 27.50
N SER A 13 -8.65 30.02 26.60
CA SER A 13 -8.87 28.97 25.62
C SER A 13 -8.94 29.56 24.22
N SER A 14 -8.24 28.93 23.28
CA SER A 14 -8.31 29.25 21.85
C SER A 14 -9.62 28.81 21.19
N ALA A 15 -10.28 27.77 21.73
CA ALA A 15 -11.58 27.30 21.25
C ALA A 15 -12.73 28.10 21.90
N PRO A 16 -13.65 28.71 21.13
CA PRO A 16 -14.78 29.47 21.64
C PRO A 16 -15.81 28.58 22.34
N ARG A 17 -16.54 29.14 23.32
CA ARG A 17 -17.59 28.43 24.07
C ARG A 17 -18.69 27.85 23.18
N THR A 18 -18.95 28.48 22.04
CA THR A 18 -19.99 28.11 21.07
C THR A 18 -19.74 26.78 20.38
N ASP A 19 -18.50 26.27 20.40
CA ASP A 19 -18.14 24.99 19.77
C ASP A 19 -18.65 23.78 20.58
N PHE A 20 -19.15 24.02 21.78
CA PHE A 20 -19.53 22.98 22.73
C PHE A 20 -21.02 23.07 23.07
N ALA A 21 -21.67 21.90 23.18
CA ALA A 21 -23.08 21.82 23.54
C ALA A 21 -23.33 22.42 24.93
N PRO A 22 -24.21 23.42 25.09
CA PRO A 22 -24.45 24.08 26.38
C PRO A 22 -24.87 23.11 27.49
N SER A 23 -25.69 22.11 27.14
CA SER A 23 -26.14 21.07 28.09
C SER A 23 -25.01 20.17 28.57
N LEU A 24 -23.99 19.94 27.75
CA LEU A 24 -22.82 19.15 28.14
C LEU A 24 -21.90 19.94 29.07
N ILE A 25 -21.67 21.22 28.77
CA ILE A 25 -20.94 22.14 29.65
C ILE A 25 -21.61 22.19 31.03
N ASP A 26 -22.93 22.35 31.06
CA ASP A 26 -23.65 22.53 32.32
C ASP A 26 -23.62 21.26 33.20
N LYS A 27 -23.80 20.07 32.58
CA LYS A 27 -23.67 18.77 33.25
C LYS A 27 -22.26 18.53 33.79
N LEU A 28 -21.24 18.86 33.01
CA LEU A 28 -19.85 18.66 33.44
C LEU A 28 -19.48 19.65 34.55
N ALA A 29 -19.99 20.88 34.50
CA ALA A 29 -19.83 21.85 35.57
C ALA A 29 -20.42 21.34 36.91
N ASP A 30 -21.60 20.73 36.87
CA ASP A 30 -22.18 20.09 38.06
C ASP A 30 -21.29 18.96 38.57
N SER A 31 -20.73 18.15 37.67
CA SER A 31 -19.81 17.07 38.04
C SER A 31 -18.50 17.60 38.64
N ILE A 32 -17.95 18.71 38.13
CA ILE A 32 -16.77 19.37 38.71
C ILE A 32 -17.06 19.80 40.14
N LEU A 33 -18.21 20.45 40.35
CA LEU A 33 -18.64 20.87 41.69
C LEU A 33 -18.96 19.67 42.59
N GLN A 34 -19.37 18.51 42.06
CA GLN A 34 -19.58 17.33 42.90
C GLN A 34 -18.27 16.66 43.32
N ASN A 35 -17.25 16.70 42.47
CA ASN A 35 -15.97 16.02 42.67
C ASN A 35 -14.86 16.96 43.19
N ASP A 36 -15.15 18.24 43.37
CA ASP A 36 -14.18 19.31 43.63
C ASP A 36 -13.00 19.31 42.63
N GLY A 37 -13.31 19.07 41.35
CA GLY A 37 -12.33 19.07 40.26
C GLY A 37 -12.67 18.13 39.10
N LEU A 38 -11.74 18.02 38.16
CA LEU A 38 -11.82 17.10 37.03
C LEU A 38 -11.07 15.80 37.31
N ILE A 39 -11.66 14.65 36.96
CA ILE A 39 -10.97 13.35 37.05
C ILE A 39 -9.72 13.32 36.16
N GLN A 40 -9.87 13.84 34.95
CA GLN A 40 -8.74 14.12 34.06
C GLN A 40 -8.40 15.60 34.24
N PRO A 41 -7.21 15.99 34.70
CA PRO A 41 -6.83 17.40 34.83
C PRO A 41 -6.75 18.11 33.47
N LEU A 42 -6.91 19.44 33.45
CA LEU A 42 -6.63 20.23 32.24
C LEU A 42 -5.16 20.12 31.86
N VAL A 43 -4.86 20.31 30.57
CA VAL A 43 -3.46 20.37 30.10
C VAL A 43 -3.21 21.80 29.62
N LEU A 44 -2.34 22.50 30.33
CA LEU A 44 -2.14 23.93 30.19
C LEU A 44 -0.70 24.25 29.81
N ARG A 45 -0.55 25.18 28.87
CA ARG A 45 0.73 25.83 28.56
C ARG A 45 0.83 27.11 29.38
N THR A 46 1.97 27.37 30.01
CA THR A 46 2.17 28.69 30.63
C THR A 46 2.36 29.77 29.57
N ALA A 47 1.70 30.92 29.77
CA ALA A 47 1.83 32.13 28.96
C ALA A 47 2.69 33.21 29.64
N GLY A 48 3.31 32.89 30.79
CA GLY A 48 4.04 33.84 31.63
C GLY A 48 3.13 34.63 32.58
N GLN A 49 3.74 35.27 33.59
CA GLN A 49 3.04 36.13 34.56
C GLN A 49 1.86 35.47 35.30
N GLY A 50 1.93 34.15 35.53
CA GLY A 50 0.84 33.41 36.16
C GLY A 50 -0.39 33.19 35.25
N LYS A 51 -0.28 33.46 33.95
CA LYS A 51 -1.32 33.16 32.96
C LYS A 51 -1.06 31.83 32.26
N TYR A 52 -2.14 31.19 31.85
CA TYR A 52 -2.14 29.87 31.24
C TYR A 52 -3.06 29.82 30.03
N GLU A 53 -2.72 28.98 29.07
CA GLU A 53 -3.53 28.70 27.90
C GLU A 53 -3.83 27.21 27.83
N VAL A 54 -5.07 26.86 27.49
CA VAL A 54 -5.50 25.48 27.30
C VAL A 54 -4.82 24.90 26.06
N ALA A 55 -4.02 23.85 26.25
CA ALA A 55 -3.40 23.09 25.16
C ALA A 55 -4.28 21.91 24.71
N SER A 56 -5.11 21.38 25.60
CA SER A 56 -6.09 20.34 25.31
C SER A 56 -7.22 20.38 26.32
N ARG A 57 -8.38 19.82 25.96
CA ARG A 57 -9.57 19.68 26.83
C ARG A 57 -10.31 21.00 27.06
N HIS A 58 -10.59 21.69 25.95
CA HIS A 58 -11.28 22.98 25.92
C HIS A 58 -12.74 22.91 26.41
N LEU A 59 -13.44 21.80 26.18
CA LEU A 59 -14.79 21.58 26.73
C LEU A 59 -14.76 21.66 28.25
N GLU A 60 -13.79 20.99 28.86
CA GLU A 60 -13.62 20.91 30.31
C GLU A 60 -13.20 22.24 30.92
N TYR A 61 -12.43 23.04 30.20
CA TYR A 61 -12.18 24.44 30.57
C TYR A 61 -13.49 25.24 30.63
N TRP A 62 -14.33 25.17 29.59
CA TRP A 62 -15.61 25.90 29.61
C TRP A 62 -16.57 25.39 30.69
N ALA A 63 -16.51 24.10 31.02
CA ALA A 63 -17.23 23.55 32.16
C ALA A 63 -16.69 24.07 33.50
N ALA A 64 -15.38 24.25 33.65
CA ALA A 64 -14.78 24.89 34.84
C ALA A 64 -15.21 26.35 34.98
N VAL A 65 -15.22 27.12 33.87
CA VAL A 65 -15.78 28.47 33.84
C VAL A 65 -17.24 28.46 34.29
N ARG A 66 -18.04 27.51 33.78
CA ARG A 66 -19.44 27.37 34.16
C ARG A 66 -19.62 26.94 35.63
N ALA A 67 -18.73 26.10 36.17
CA ALA A 67 -18.73 25.70 37.58
C ALA A 67 -18.47 26.91 38.48
N ARG A 68 -17.51 27.77 38.13
CA ARG A 68 -17.23 29.04 38.81
C ARG A 68 -18.41 30.01 38.75
N GLU A 69 -19.10 30.10 37.61
CA GLU A 69 -20.33 30.90 37.50
C GLU A 69 -21.45 30.41 38.44
N LYS A 70 -21.56 29.08 38.64
CA LYS A 70 -22.56 28.46 39.52
C LYS A 70 -22.23 28.62 41.00
N ASP A 71 -20.99 28.33 41.38
CA ASP A 71 -20.49 28.48 42.75
C ASP A 71 -19.06 29.06 42.70
N PRO A 72 -18.90 30.38 42.89
CA PRO A 72 -17.60 31.04 42.79
C PRO A 72 -16.57 30.55 43.82
N ARG A 73 -17.00 30.04 44.98
CA ARG A 73 -16.06 29.58 46.02
C ARG A 73 -15.53 28.18 45.70
N ARG A 74 -16.40 27.30 45.21
CA ARG A 74 -16.02 25.91 44.92
C ARG A 74 -15.44 25.74 43.52
N GLY A 75 -15.85 26.58 42.57
CA GLY A 75 -15.37 26.56 41.19
C GLY A 75 -14.23 27.55 40.90
N GLU A 76 -13.66 28.21 41.91
CA GLU A 76 -12.57 29.19 41.72
C GLU A 76 -11.35 28.58 41.02
N MET A 77 -10.98 27.38 41.46
CA MET A 77 -9.72 26.74 41.11
C MET A 77 -9.98 25.41 40.41
N ILE A 78 -9.12 25.03 39.47
CA ILE A 78 -9.22 23.77 38.74
C ILE A 78 -7.87 23.04 38.68
N ASN A 79 -7.91 21.72 38.78
CA ASN A 79 -6.71 20.90 38.70
C ASN A 79 -6.20 20.78 37.25
N ALA A 80 -4.90 20.96 37.08
CA ALA A 80 -4.25 21.00 35.78
C ALA A 80 -2.82 20.45 35.81
N PHE A 81 -2.38 19.94 34.66
CA PHE A 81 -0.99 19.72 34.33
C PHE A 81 -0.46 20.90 33.52
N VAL A 82 0.55 21.57 34.05
CA VAL A 82 1.17 22.75 33.43
C VAL A 82 2.52 22.39 32.82
N PHE A 83 2.79 22.87 31.62
CA PHE A 83 4.08 22.73 30.94
C PHE A 83 4.59 24.06 30.37
N GLU A 84 5.92 24.13 30.23
CA GLU A 84 6.64 25.25 29.60
C GLU A 84 6.60 25.13 28.07
N PRO A 85 6.62 26.25 27.31
CA PRO A 85 6.62 26.21 25.85
C PRO A 85 7.70 25.32 25.23
N SER A 86 8.86 25.18 25.89
CA SER A 86 9.95 24.30 25.47
C SER A 86 9.59 22.81 25.42
N ALA A 87 8.57 22.38 26.17
CA ALA A 87 8.08 21.00 26.22
C ALA A 87 6.89 20.75 25.29
N GLU A 88 6.40 21.76 24.56
CA GLU A 88 5.15 21.70 23.79
C GLU A 88 5.10 20.52 22.83
N ARG A 89 6.17 20.30 22.06
CA ARG A 89 6.26 19.18 21.11
C ARG A 89 6.12 17.81 21.77
N ALA A 90 6.72 17.63 22.94
CA ALA A 90 6.67 16.36 23.67
C ALA A 90 5.27 16.11 24.26
N VAL A 91 4.64 17.17 24.78
CA VAL A 91 3.29 17.09 25.35
C VAL A 91 2.26 16.80 24.26
N ILE A 92 2.30 17.50 23.12
CA ILE A 92 1.40 17.23 21.98
C ILE A 92 1.58 15.79 21.51
N GLY A 93 2.82 15.33 21.33
CA GLY A 93 3.08 13.94 20.94
C GLY A 93 2.51 12.91 21.92
N GLN A 94 2.50 13.20 23.23
CA GLN A 94 1.86 12.32 24.21
C GLN A 94 0.32 12.41 24.16
N LEU A 95 -0.24 13.61 23.98
CA LEU A 95 -1.68 13.80 23.85
C LEU A 95 -2.26 13.03 22.66
N ASP A 96 -1.54 12.99 21.54
CA ASP A 96 -1.95 12.23 20.34
C ASP A 96 -1.98 10.72 20.60
N LEU A 97 -1.13 10.21 21.50
CA LEU A 97 -1.09 8.78 21.87
C LEU A 97 -2.12 8.39 22.93
N VAL A 98 -2.48 9.33 23.81
CA VAL A 98 -3.33 9.09 24.98
C VAL A 98 -4.79 9.49 24.73
N ASN A 99 -5.05 10.36 23.75
CA ASN A 99 -6.42 10.58 23.27
C ASN A 99 -6.97 9.22 22.82
N PRO A 100 -8.07 8.75 23.42
CA PRO A 100 -8.57 7.44 23.10
C PRO A 100 -9.04 7.47 21.64
N LEU A 101 -8.27 6.83 20.75
CA LEU A 101 -8.92 5.93 19.80
C LEU A 101 -9.90 5.10 20.63
N PRO A 102 -11.14 4.89 20.17
CA PRO A 102 -12.13 4.14 20.93
C PRO A 102 -11.49 2.83 21.35
N TYR A 103 -11.05 2.76 22.61
CA TYR A 103 -10.57 1.54 23.19
C TYR A 103 -11.81 0.66 23.10
N PRO A 104 -11.77 -0.46 22.35
CA PRO A 104 -12.91 -1.34 22.30
C PRO A 104 -13.26 -1.63 23.76
N PRO A 105 -14.49 -1.29 24.19
CA PRO A 105 -14.83 -1.40 25.59
C PRO A 105 -14.49 -2.82 26.03
N PRO A 106 -13.81 -3.03 27.17
CA PRO A 106 -13.73 -4.36 27.73
C PRO A 106 -15.17 -4.85 27.82
N VAL A 107 -15.44 -5.98 27.16
CA VAL A 107 -16.78 -6.53 26.98
C VAL A 107 -17.44 -6.60 28.35
N LYS A 108 -18.32 -5.64 28.64
CA LYS A 108 -19.15 -5.70 29.85
C LYS A 108 -20.13 -6.83 29.61
N GLN A 109 -19.89 -7.96 30.26
CA GLN A 109 -20.91 -9.00 30.37
C GLN A 109 -22.13 -8.38 31.09
N GLY A 110 -23.22 -8.23 30.33
CA GLY A 110 -24.57 -8.03 30.85
C GLY A 110 -24.98 -6.57 31.08
N HIS A 111 -25.82 -6.05 30.18
CA HIS A 111 -27.25 -5.86 30.46
C HIS A 111 -28.02 -5.80 29.13
N PHE A 112 -29.03 -6.67 29.04
CA PHE A 112 -29.82 -6.99 27.86
C PHE A 112 -30.62 -5.77 27.34
N LEU A 113 -30.42 -5.44 26.06
CA LEU A 113 -31.52 -5.02 25.19
C LEU A 113 -32.01 -6.29 24.51
N GLU A 114 -33.33 -6.53 24.49
CA GLU A 114 -33.95 -7.77 24.02
C GLU A 114 -33.32 -8.29 22.72
N GLY A 115 -32.65 -9.44 22.82
CA GLY A 115 -31.85 -10.02 21.74
C GLY A 115 -32.63 -10.47 20.49
N GLY A 116 -33.96 -10.36 20.51
CA GLY A 116 -34.82 -10.79 19.40
C GLY A 116 -34.67 -9.94 18.14
N GLU A 117 -34.63 -8.62 18.27
CA GLU A 117 -34.62 -7.71 17.10
C GLU A 117 -33.22 -7.58 16.49
N ILE A 118 -32.18 -7.50 17.33
CA ILE A 118 -30.79 -7.43 16.87
C ILE A 118 -30.38 -8.75 16.20
N HIS A 119 -30.84 -9.90 16.70
CA HIS A 119 -30.55 -11.20 16.07
C HIS A 119 -31.27 -11.35 14.72
N LYS A 120 -32.53 -10.88 14.61
CA LYS A 120 -33.25 -10.87 13.34
C LYS A 120 -32.56 -9.99 12.30
N LEU A 121 -32.12 -8.79 12.68
CA LEU A 121 -31.42 -7.88 11.77
C LEU A 121 -30.07 -8.45 11.32
N LYS A 122 -29.30 -9.04 12.24
CA LYS A 122 -28.03 -9.72 11.91
C LYS A 122 -28.23 -10.92 10.99
N SER A 123 -29.27 -11.73 11.25
CA SER A 123 -29.60 -12.89 10.41
C SER A 123 -30.03 -12.46 9.01
N ALA A 124 -30.84 -11.41 8.89
CA ALA A 124 -31.28 -10.88 7.60
C ALA A 124 -30.08 -10.34 6.79
N MET A 125 -29.20 -9.58 7.43
CA MET A 125 -27.99 -9.05 6.79
C MET A 125 -27.01 -10.16 6.39
N ALA A 126 -26.84 -11.19 7.23
CA ALA A 126 -26.02 -12.35 6.91
C ALA A 126 -26.56 -13.13 5.70
N GLU A 127 -27.88 -13.30 5.60
CA GLU A 127 -28.50 -13.95 4.43
C GLU A 127 -28.39 -13.10 3.17
N SER A 128 -28.58 -11.78 3.25
CA SER A 128 -28.37 -10.90 2.09
C SER A 128 -26.93 -10.94 1.57
N VAL A 129 -25.94 -10.96 2.47
CA VAL A 129 -24.53 -11.10 2.09
C VAL A 129 -24.24 -12.47 1.48
N ARG A 130 -24.80 -13.55 2.05
CA ARG A 130 -24.66 -14.91 1.50
C ARG A 130 -25.25 -15.03 0.10
N LEU A 131 -26.42 -14.44 -0.13
CA LEU A 131 -27.08 -14.48 -1.43
C LEU A 131 -26.27 -13.72 -2.48
N ALA A 132 -25.81 -12.51 -2.14
CA ALA A 132 -24.96 -11.72 -3.04
C ALA A 132 -23.65 -12.44 -3.40
N LEU A 133 -23.02 -13.10 -2.43
CA LEU A 133 -21.80 -13.88 -2.67
C LEU A 133 -22.07 -15.11 -3.55
N ARG A 134 -23.20 -15.78 -3.33
CA ARG A 134 -23.60 -16.94 -4.14
C ARG A 134 -23.86 -16.54 -5.59
N ASP A 135 -24.58 -15.45 -5.83
CA ASP A 135 -24.85 -14.95 -7.18
C ASP A 135 -23.55 -14.61 -7.90
N GLU A 136 -22.59 -13.98 -7.21
CA GLU A 136 -21.31 -13.63 -7.82
C GLU A 136 -20.47 -14.87 -8.15
N LEU A 137 -20.43 -15.87 -7.25
CA LEU A 137 -19.78 -17.16 -7.53
C LEU A 137 -20.43 -17.87 -8.73
N THR A 138 -21.76 -17.83 -8.83
CA THR A 138 -22.49 -18.47 -9.93
C THR A 138 -22.19 -17.83 -11.28
N LYS A 139 -21.86 -16.53 -11.32
CA LYS A 139 -21.42 -15.83 -12.55
C LYS A 139 -19.96 -16.13 -12.90
N LEU A 140 -19.09 -16.32 -11.90
CA LEU A 140 -17.66 -16.55 -12.12
C LEU A 140 -17.34 -17.96 -12.64
N LEU A 141 -18.06 -18.99 -12.20
CA LEU A 141 -17.87 -20.36 -12.69
C LEU A 141 -17.91 -20.49 -14.22
N PRO A 142 -19.00 -20.08 -14.92
CA PRO A 142 -19.07 -20.21 -16.37
C PRO A 142 -18.07 -19.30 -17.10
N ALA A 143 -17.67 -18.18 -16.50
CA ALA A 143 -16.65 -17.30 -17.07
C ALA A 143 -15.25 -17.96 -17.06
N ILE A 144 -14.94 -18.72 -16.01
CA ILE A 144 -13.71 -19.52 -15.91
C ILE A 144 -13.75 -20.65 -16.93
N ASP A 145 -14.84 -21.40 -17.01
CA ASP A 145 -14.99 -22.51 -17.96
C ASP A 145 -14.86 -22.04 -19.42
N ALA A 146 -15.50 -20.91 -19.77
CA ALA A 146 -15.38 -20.32 -21.10
C ALA A 146 -13.94 -19.90 -21.43
N ARG A 147 -13.20 -19.39 -20.43
CA ARG A 147 -11.80 -18.99 -20.60
C ARG A 147 -10.87 -20.19 -20.75
N LEU A 148 -11.13 -21.29 -20.02
CA LEU A 148 -10.43 -22.56 -20.18
C LEU A 148 -10.66 -23.15 -21.58
N ALA A 149 -11.91 -23.25 -22.02
CA ALA A 149 -12.24 -23.77 -23.35
C ALA A 149 -11.58 -22.96 -24.48
N LYS A 150 -11.53 -21.62 -24.34
CA LYS A 150 -10.84 -20.75 -25.30
C LYS A 150 -9.33 -21.00 -25.33
N MET A 151 -8.72 -21.23 -24.17
CA MET A 151 -7.29 -21.53 -24.08
C MET A 151 -6.97 -22.91 -24.67
N GLU A 152 -7.77 -23.92 -24.37
CA GLU A 152 -7.63 -25.27 -24.95
C GLU A 152 -7.74 -25.24 -26.48
N GLY A 153 -8.73 -24.52 -27.02
CA GLY A 153 -8.86 -24.32 -28.47
C GLY A 153 -7.62 -23.66 -29.10
N ALA A 154 -7.09 -22.61 -28.47
CA ALA A 154 -5.89 -21.94 -28.95
C ALA A 154 -4.64 -22.83 -28.90
N PHE A 155 -4.54 -23.72 -27.90
CA PHE A 155 -3.47 -24.71 -27.82
C PHE A 155 -3.60 -25.79 -28.91
N GLN A 156 -4.80 -26.31 -29.12
CA GLN A 156 -5.04 -27.30 -30.19
C GLN A 156 -4.76 -26.73 -31.59
N GLU A 157 -5.11 -25.47 -31.83
CA GLU A 157 -4.80 -24.79 -33.10
C GLU A 157 -3.29 -24.68 -33.32
N LYS A 158 -2.54 -24.29 -32.28
CA LYS A 158 -1.07 -24.24 -32.33
C LYS A 158 -0.43 -25.61 -32.54
N LEU A 159 -0.93 -26.64 -31.87
CA LEU A 159 -0.44 -28.02 -32.06
C LEU A 159 -0.69 -28.50 -33.49
N SER A 160 -1.89 -28.29 -34.01
CA SER A 160 -2.24 -28.65 -35.39
C SER A 160 -1.39 -27.90 -36.42
N ALA A 161 -1.06 -26.62 -36.17
CA ALA A 161 -0.15 -25.86 -37.02
C ALA A 161 1.27 -26.43 -36.98
N MET A 162 1.73 -26.86 -35.80
CA MET A 162 3.05 -27.45 -35.62
C MET A 162 3.16 -28.84 -36.27
N GLU A 163 2.12 -29.68 -36.15
CA GLU A 163 2.04 -30.98 -36.84
C GLU A 163 2.05 -30.82 -38.36
N ARG A 164 1.38 -29.80 -38.91
CA ARG A 164 1.45 -29.49 -40.34
C ARG A 164 2.86 -29.14 -40.79
N ILE A 165 3.57 -28.31 -40.03
CA ILE A 165 4.96 -27.94 -40.33
C ILE A 165 5.88 -29.17 -40.31
N LEU A 166 5.65 -30.10 -39.36
CA LEU A 166 6.44 -31.34 -39.24
C LEU A 166 6.08 -32.39 -40.31
N SER A 167 4.86 -32.33 -40.86
CA SER A 167 4.36 -33.26 -41.87
C SER A 167 4.62 -32.78 -43.31
N GLU A 168 5.03 -31.52 -43.51
CA GLU A 168 5.50 -31.08 -44.82
C GLU A 168 6.85 -31.76 -45.15
N PRO A 169 6.97 -32.47 -46.30
CA PRO A 169 8.24 -33.03 -46.69
C PRO A 169 9.27 -31.90 -46.85
N GLU A 170 10.42 -32.02 -46.19
CA GLU A 170 11.52 -31.06 -46.34
C GLU A 170 11.81 -30.88 -47.83
N ARG A 171 11.52 -29.70 -48.39
CA ARG A 171 11.92 -29.38 -49.76
C ARG A 171 13.44 -29.53 -49.83
N PRO A 172 13.99 -30.27 -50.82
CA PRO A 172 15.43 -30.48 -50.90
C PRO A 172 16.12 -29.13 -50.99
N LYS A 173 16.90 -28.78 -49.96
CA LYS A 173 17.65 -27.52 -49.92
C LYS A 173 18.59 -27.50 -51.13
N PRO A 174 18.50 -26.49 -52.02
CA PRO A 174 19.39 -26.41 -53.17
C PRO A 174 20.84 -26.38 -52.68
N LYS A 175 21.70 -27.27 -53.22
CA LYS A 175 23.12 -27.29 -52.90
C LYS A 175 23.69 -25.89 -53.16
N PRO A 176 24.42 -25.27 -52.21
CA PRO A 176 24.98 -23.93 -52.42
C PRO A 176 25.90 -23.94 -53.64
N ALA A 177 25.64 -23.08 -54.61
CA ALA A 177 26.49 -22.96 -55.80
C ALA A 177 27.91 -22.49 -55.39
N LEU A 178 28.92 -23.19 -55.89
CA LEU A 178 30.32 -22.81 -55.68
C LEU A 178 30.63 -21.54 -56.48
N PRO A 179 31.38 -20.57 -55.90
CA PRO A 179 31.90 -19.42 -56.65
C PRO A 179 32.71 -19.88 -57.86
N GLN A 180 32.59 -19.17 -58.97
CA GLN A 180 33.38 -19.44 -60.18
C GLN A 180 34.74 -18.74 -60.12
N GLU A 181 35.77 -19.34 -60.74
CA GLU A 181 37.10 -18.76 -60.86
C GLU A 181 37.15 -17.64 -61.91
N PRO A 182 38.01 -16.61 -61.75
CA PRO A 182 38.98 -16.42 -60.68
C PRO A 182 38.32 -15.95 -59.36
N PHE A 183 38.76 -16.52 -58.23
CA PHE A 183 38.19 -16.17 -56.93
C PHE A 183 38.60 -14.75 -56.50
N THR A 184 37.63 -13.90 -56.20
CA THR A 184 37.89 -12.60 -55.56
C THR A 184 37.66 -12.66 -54.05
N LYS A 185 38.41 -11.86 -53.28
CA LYS A 185 38.25 -11.74 -51.82
C LYS A 185 36.82 -11.36 -51.42
N ALA A 186 36.16 -10.53 -52.22
CA ALA A 186 34.77 -10.13 -51.99
C ALA A 186 33.79 -11.30 -52.16
N GLN A 187 33.99 -12.17 -53.16
CA GLN A 187 33.17 -13.37 -53.36
C GLN A 187 33.34 -14.37 -52.23
N LEU A 188 34.59 -14.67 -51.83
CA LEU A 188 34.88 -15.63 -50.76
C LEU A 188 34.42 -15.15 -49.37
N ASN A 189 34.40 -13.83 -49.13
CA ASN A 189 33.83 -13.28 -47.89
C ASN A 189 32.32 -13.47 -47.77
N ARG A 190 31.59 -13.55 -48.89
CA ARG A 190 30.13 -13.72 -48.91
C ARG A 190 29.68 -15.18 -48.78
N THR A 191 30.57 -16.15 -48.97
CA THR A 191 30.24 -17.58 -48.86
C THR A 191 30.31 -18.09 -47.41
N THR A 192 29.75 -19.28 -47.17
CA THR A 192 29.81 -19.93 -45.86
C THR A 192 31.11 -20.71 -45.69
N VAL A 193 31.53 -20.95 -44.44
CA VAL A 193 32.74 -21.76 -44.14
C VAL A 193 32.65 -23.17 -44.75
N LYS A 194 31.44 -23.74 -44.88
CA LYS A 194 31.22 -25.03 -45.56
C LYS A 194 31.63 -25.00 -47.03
N VAL A 195 31.25 -23.94 -47.74
CA VAL A 195 31.60 -23.75 -49.16
C VAL A 195 33.11 -23.51 -49.31
N LEU A 196 33.72 -22.72 -48.43
CA LEU A 196 35.18 -22.48 -48.44
C LEU A 196 35.99 -23.77 -48.19
N ARG A 197 35.55 -24.61 -47.24
CA ARG A 197 36.17 -25.93 -47.01
C ARG A 197 36.01 -26.86 -48.21
N GLN A 198 34.87 -26.79 -48.90
CA GLN A 198 34.64 -27.56 -50.12
C GLN A 198 35.62 -27.13 -51.22
N ILE A 199 35.80 -25.83 -51.45
CA ILE A 199 36.79 -25.30 -52.41
C ILE A 199 38.21 -25.76 -52.04
N ILE A 200 38.60 -25.66 -50.77
CA ILE A 200 39.93 -26.08 -50.30
C ILE A 200 40.17 -27.57 -50.51
N LYS A 201 39.15 -28.40 -50.28
CA LYS A 201 39.23 -29.84 -50.55
C LYS A 201 39.33 -30.14 -52.05
N GLU A 202 38.53 -29.47 -52.88
CA GLU A 202 38.53 -29.66 -54.33
C GLU A 202 39.83 -29.18 -54.99
N LYS A 203 40.43 -28.11 -54.47
CA LYS A 203 41.69 -27.54 -54.96
C LYS A 203 42.94 -28.17 -54.31
N GLY A 204 42.77 -29.12 -53.38
CA GLY A 204 43.87 -29.81 -52.72
C GLY A 204 44.72 -28.93 -51.80
N ILE A 205 44.15 -27.84 -51.27
CA ILE A 205 44.87 -26.87 -50.44
C ILE A 205 45.06 -27.47 -49.03
N PRO A 206 46.28 -27.49 -48.47
CA PRO A 206 46.52 -28.03 -47.14
C PRO A 206 45.78 -27.20 -46.08
N ALA A 207 44.82 -27.83 -45.40
CA ALA A 207 43.93 -27.17 -44.45
C ALA A 207 44.38 -27.30 -42.98
N ALA A 208 45.57 -27.86 -42.72
CA ALA A 208 46.05 -28.12 -41.38
C ALA A 208 46.25 -26.81 -40.61
N GLY A 209 45.44 -26.59 -39.57
CA GLY A 209 45.53 -25.41 -38.70
C GLY A 209 44.55 -24.28 -39.03
N LEU A 210 43.83 -24.32 -40.16
CA LEU A 210 42.84 -23.29 -40.51
C LEU A 210 41.60 -23.42 -39.61
N ARG A 211 41.32 -22.40 -38.79
CA ARG A 211 40.17 -22.34 -37.87
C ARG A 211 39.23 -21.18 -38.18
N LEU A 212 39.77 -20.05 -38.63
CA LEU A 212 38.99 -18.84 -38.88
C LEU A 212 38.63 -18.69 -40.35
N LYS A 213 37.44 -18.14 -40.64
CA LYS A 213 36.94 -17.93 -42.01
C LYS A 213 37.95 -17.16 -42.88
N ALA A 214 38.59 -16.14 -42.33
CA ALA A 214 39.60 -15.34 -43.03
C ALA A 214 40.80 -16.18 -43.49
N GLU A 215 41.25 -17.14 -42.68
CA GLU A 215 42.38 -18.02 -43.00
C GLU A 215 42.04 -18.94 -44.18
N PHE A 216 40.81 -19.45 -44.26
CA PHE A 216 40.35 -20.20 -45.44
C PHE A 216 40.33 -19.33 -46.70
N ILE A 217 39.93 -18.06 -46.59
CA ILE A 217 39.87 -17.13 -47.72
C ILE A 217 41.28 -16.79 -48.22
N ASP A 218 42.19 -16.47 -47.30
CA ASP A 218 43.56 -16.11 -47.65
C ASP A 218 44.32 -17.32 -48.22
N ALA A 219 44.08 -18.54 -47.71
CA ALA A 219 44.63 -19.77 -48.28
C ALA A 219 44.18 -20.00 -49.74
N ILE A 220 42.89 -19.79 -50.04
CA ILE A 220 42.36 -19.92 -51.41
C ILE A 220 42.97 -18.86 -52.33
N LEU A 221 43.03 -17.60 -51.89
CA LEU A 221 43.57 -16.51 -52.71
C LEU A 221 45.08 -16.64 -52.97
N ASN A 222 45.85 -17.13 -51.99
CA ASN A 222 47.29 -17.33 -52.16
C ASN A 222 47.62 -18.53 -53.04
N PHE A 223 46.79 -19.57 -53.04
CA PHE A 223 47.01 -20.75 -53.87
C PHE A 223 46.59 -20.54 -55.33
N CYS A 224 45.61 -19.66 -55.58
CA CYS A 224 45.11 -19.35 -56.92
C CYS A 224 45.78 -18.13 -57.58
N ARG A 225 46.84 -17.58 -56.97
CA ARG A 225 47.73 -16.55 -57.55
C ARG A 225 48.86 -17.21 -58.32
#